data_AF-A0A1F2S9X7-F1
#
_entry.id   AF-A0A1F2S9X7-F1
#
_cell.length_a   1.000
_cell.length_b   1.000
_cell.length_c   1.000
_cell.angle_alpha   90.00
_cell.angle_beta   90.00
_cell.angle_gamma   90.00
#
_symmetry.space_group_name_H-M   'P 1'
#
loop_
_entity.id
_entity.type
_entity.pdbx_description
1 polymer ?
#
loop_
_entity_poly.entity_id
_entity_poly.type
_entity_poly.pdbx_seq_one_letter_code
_entity_poly.pdbx_strand_id
1 'polypeptide(L)'
;MNPIRRMLVDQSPVGEPERRGDERSEAPRSEGSPTGERAVAPVPPDPEVPARHVRRRFTTAYKLEILRKADACQRPGELGALLRREGLYSSHLVTWRRQRAHGLTPKPRGRKKTAVDPRVKKLEQENRRLTLRLDKAEAIIAFQKNSRARRGRPTCWTRNSQPATVVRPGGSGRQLIGVLTNP
;
A
#
# COMPACT_ATOMS: atom_id res chain seq x y z
N MET A 1 -55.14 -19.67 9.16
CA MET A 1 -55.25 -20.55 7.97
C MET A 1 -54.71 -19.78 6.78
N ASN A 2 -53.59 -20.27 6.23
CA ASN A 2 -52.84 -19.82 5.04
C ASN A 2 -53.67 -19.95 3.72
N PRO A 3 -53.10 -19.78 2.51
CA PRO A 3 -52.04 -18.89 1.97
C PRO A 3 -52.37 -18.36 0.54
N ILE A 4 -51.85 -17.22 0.06
CA ILE A 4 -51.80 -16.97 -1.41
C ILE A 4 -50.49 -16.30 -1.86
N ARG A 5 -49.60 -17.17 -2.35
CA ARG A 5 -48.73 -17.09 -3.56
C ARG A 5 -47.84 -15.85 -3.81
N ARG A 6 -46.54 -16.08 -3.55
CA ARG A 6 -45.47 -16.23 -4.56
C ARG A 6 -45.83 -15.79 -6.00
N MET A 7 -45.24 -14.68 -6.46
CA MET A 7 -44.93 -14.41 -7.86
C MET A 7 -43.52 -13.79 -7.91
N LEU A 8 -42.58 -14.58 -8.41
CA LEU A 8 -41.28 -14.17 -8.91
C LEU A 8 -41.41 -14.23 -10.44
N VAL A 9 -41.41 -13.08 -11.11
CA VAL A 9 -41.20 -12.91 -12.57
C VAL A 9 -40.53 -11.54 -12.70
N ASP A 10 -39.21 -11.54 -12.80
CA ASP A 10 -38.46 -11.28 -14.03
C ASP A 10 -38.59 -9.81 -14.46
N GLN A 11 -37.54 -9.03 -14.22
CA GLN A 11 -37.18 -7.90 -15.08
C GLN A 11 -35.67 -7.87 -15.24
N SER A 12 -35.27 -8.24 -16.45
CA SER A 12 -33.95 -8.20 -17.05
C SER A 12 -33.25 -6.82 -16.96
N PRO A 13 -31.91 -6.79 -17.10
CA PRO A 13 -31.12 -5.57 -16.98
C PRO A 13 -31.30 -4.66 -18.22
N VAL A 14 -31.74 -3.42 -17.98
CA VAL A 14 -31.86 -2.40 -19.02
C VAL A 14 -30.46 -1.85 -19.37
N GLY A 15 -30.02 -2.20 -20.58
CA GLY A 15 -29.17 -1.48 -21.52
C GLY A 15 -28.21 -0.40 -21.02
N GLU A 16 -26.91 -0.69 -21.18
CA GLU A 16 -25.86 0.32 -21.32
C GLU A 16 -26.08 1.14 -22.62
N PRO A 17 -26.10 2.48 -22.56
CA PRO A 17 -25.94 3.28 -23.77
C PRO A 17 -24.44 3.47 -24.07
N GLU A 18 -23.96 2.79 -25.11
CA GLU A 18 -22.72 3.11 -25.82
C GLU A 18 -22.70 4.61 -26.17
N ARG A 19 -21.77 5.36 -25.58
CA ARG A 19 -21.47 6.71 -26.05
C ARG A 19 -20.53 6.62 -27.23
N ARG A 20 -21.12 6.77 -28.42
CA ARG A 20 -20.46 7.16 -29.66
C ARG A 20 -19.57 8.38 -29.41
N GLY A 21 -18.38 8.34 -30.01
CA GLY A 21 -17.41 9.42 -29.95
C GLY A 21 -17.96 10.67 -30.64
N ASP A 22 -18.10 11.74 -29.87
CA ASP A 22 -18.22 13.08 -30.41
C ASP A 22 -16.81 13.58 -30.73
N GLU A 23 -16.39 13.37 -31.97
CA GLU A 23 -15.25 14.04 -32.60
C GLU A 23 -15.50 15.54 -32.57
N ARG A 24 -14.96 16.22 -31.56
CA ARG A 24 -15.00 17.67 -31.46
C ARG A 24 -13.94 18.25 -32.39
N SER A 25 -14.35 18.64 -33.58
CA SER A 25 -13.56 19.45 -34.51
C SER A 25 -13.17 20.77 -33.83
N GLU A 26 -11.89 20.96 -33.51
CA GLU A 26 -11.33 22.25 -33.15
C GLU A 26 -11.05 23.05 -34.42
N ALA A 27 -11.77 24.15 -34.63
CA ALA A 27 -11.37 25.16 -35.61
C ALA A 27 -10.14 25.92 -35.05
N PRO A 28 -9.11 26.19 -35.87
CA PRO A 28 -7.99 27.01 -35.40
C PRO A 28 -8.51 28.41 -35.07
N ARG A 29 -8.31 28.84 -33.83
CA ARG A 29 -8.48 30.24 -33.45
C ARG A 29 -7.46 31.05 -34.24
N SER A 30 -7.98 31.95 -35.08
CA SER A 30 -7.25 33.01 -35.75
C SER A 30 -6.25 33.68 -34.79
N GLU A 31 -4.96 33.58 -35.09
CA GLU A 31 -3.90 34.31 -34.40
C GLU A 31 -3.97 35.77 -34.82
N GLY A 32 -4.64 36.59 -34.00
CA GLY A 32 -4.53 38.04 -34.06
C GLY A 32 -3.18 38.48 -33.49
N SER A 33 -2.30 38.97 -34.34
CA SER A 33 -1.02 39.60 -33.99
C SER A 33 -1.21 40.82 -33.06
N PRO A 34 -0.52 40.94 -31.92
CA PRO A 34 -0.59 42.14 -31.10
C PRO A 34 0.56 43.09 -31.46
N THR A 35 0.33 43.98 -32.41
CA THR A 35 1.06 45.26 -32.45
C THR A 35 0.17 46.28 -31.77
N GLY A 36 0.53 46.65 -30.53
CA GLY A 36 -0.27 47.58 -29.74
C GLY A 36 0.36 47.85 -28.38
N GLU A 37 1.26 48.83 -28.38
CA GLU A 37 1.70 49.70 -27.29
C GLU A 37 1.22 49.37 -25.86
N ARG A 38 2.19 49.19 -24.96
CA ARG A 38 2.00 49.06 -23.51
C ARG A 38 1.34 50.33 -22.95
N ALA A 39 0.02 50.33 -22.89
CA ALA A 39 -0.73 51.15 -21.95
C ALA A 39 -0.47 50.58 -20.54
N VAL A 40 0.04 51.42 -19.64
CA VAL A 40 0.19 51.11 -18.22
C VAL A 40 -1.21 50.91 -17.65
N ALA A 41 -1.60 49.65 -17.44
CA ALA A 41 -2.86 49.30 -16.80
C ALA A 41 -2.85 49.79 -15.35
N PRO A 42 -3.97 50.35 -14.84
CA PRO A 42 -4.10 50.67 -13.42
C PRO A 42 -3.96 49.37 -12.61
N VAL A 43 -3.09 49.40 -11.59
CA VAL A 43 -2.89 48.28 -10.67
C VAL A 43 -4.26 47.95 -10.04
N PRO A 44 -4.81 46.74 -10.24
CA PRO A 44 -6.08 46.38 -9.62
C PRO A 44 -5.90 46.46 -8.09
N PRO A 45 -6.88 46.99 -7.35
CA PRO A 45 -6.82 47.03 -5.90
C PRO A 45 -6.64 45.61 -5.35
N ASP A 46 -5.81 45.50 -4.32
CA ASP A 46 -5.40 44.25 -3.70
C ASP A 46 -6.65 43.41 -3.34
N PRO A 47 -6.78 42.17 -3.85
CA PRO A 47 -7.99 41.39 -3.63
C PRO A 47 -8.19 41.12 -2.14
N GLU A 48 -9.28 41.63 -1.58
CA GLU A 48 -9.72 41.39 -0.19
C GLU A 48 -9.99 39.90 0.12
N VAL A 49 -9.95 39.05 -0.91
CA VAL A 49 -10.07 37.60 -0.76
C VAL A 49 -8.68 37.00 -0.51
N PRO A 50 -8.44 36.38 0.66
CA PRO A 50 -7.16 35.76 0.93
C PRO A 50 -6.83 34.72 -0.14
N ALA A 51 -5.60 34.77 -0.66
CA ALA A 51 -5.11 33.91 -1.75
C ALA A 51 -5.25 32.40 -1.48
N ARG A 52 -5.52 31.99 -0.23
CA ARG A 52 -5.78 30.59 0.15
C ARG A 52 -7.04 30.48 1.00
N HIS A 53 -8.04 29.78 0.47
CA HIS A 53 -9.24 29.39 1.20
C HIS A 53 -8.93 28.38 2.32
N VAL A 54 -9.21 28.73 3.57
CA VAL A 54 -9.09 27.82 4.72
C VAL A 54 -10.31 26.89 4.76
N ARG A 55 -10.07 25.58 4.61
CA ARG A 55 -11.14 24.58 4.73
C ARG A 55 -11.39 24.25 6.20
N ARG A 56 -12.66 24.28 6.62
CA ARG A 56 -13.08 23.86 7.96
C ARG A 56 -12.67 22.41 8.23
N ARG A 57 -12.10 22.16 9.42
CA ARG A 57 -11.74 20.81 9.89
C ARG A 57 -12.56 20.46 11.13
N PHE A 58 -13.23 19.31 11.11
CA PHE A 58 -13.99 18.82 12.25
C PHE A 58 -13.09 18.00 13.17
N THR A 59 -12.76 18.58 14.33
CA THR A 59 -12.00 17.90 15.38
C THR A 59 -12.82 16.76 15.98
N THR A 60 -12.15 15.80 16.62
CA THR A 60 -12.83 14.67 17.28
C THR A 60 -13.73 15.15 18.42
N ALA A 61 -13.25 16.11 19.22
CA ALA A 61 -14.01 16.75 20.30
C ALA A 61 -15.30 17.40 19.77
N TYR A 62 -15.20 18.18 18.68
CA TYR A 62 -16.35 18.83 18.06
C TYR A 62 -17.40 17.81 17.61
N LYS A 63 -16.97 16.73 16.93
CA LYS A 63 -17.88 15.67 16.50
C LYS A 63 -18.60 14.99 17.68
N LEU A 64 -17.90 14.75 18.80
CA LEU A 64 -18.50 14.16 20.01
C LEU A 64 -19.51 15.10 20.66
N GLU A 65 -19.21 16.38 20.74
CA GLU A 65 -20.13 17.38 21.28
C GLU A 65 -21.42 17.45 20.44
N ILE A 66 -21.29 17.51 19.12
CA ILE A 66 -22.45 17.52 18.23
C ILE A 66 -23.26 16.22 18.34
N LEU A 67 -22.61 15.07 18.46
CA LEU A 67 -23.33 13.81 18.67
C LEU A 67 -24.10 13.82 20.00
N ARG A 68 -23.51 14.33 21.09
CA ARG A 68 -24.20 14.48 22.37
C ARG A 68 -25.41 15.41 22.27
N LYS A 69 -25.25 16.58 21.62
CA LYS A 69 -26.35 17.52 21.38
C LYS A 69 -27.45 16.90 20.52
N ALA A 70 -27.07 16.17 19.47
CA ALA A 70 -28.02 15.48 18.59
C ALA A 70 -28.77 14.35 19.32
N ASP A 71 -28.12 13.65 20.25
CA ASP A 71 -28.75 12.61 21.09
C ASP A 71 -29.66 13.24 22.17
N ALA A 72 -29.41 14.49 22.58
CA ALA A 72 -30.24 15.23 23.54
C ALA A 72 -31.50 15.87 22.91
N CYS A 73 -31.52 16.11 21.59
CA CYS A 73 -32.67 16.63 20.88
C CYS A 73 -33.81 15.58 20.82
N GLN A 74 -34.91 15.85 21.52
CA GLN A 74 -36.07 14.95 21.59
C GLN A 74 -37.29 15.50 20.83
N ARG A 75 -37.36 16.82 20.60
CA ARG A 75 -38.53 17.42 19.93
C ARG A 75 -38.38 17.36 18.41
N PRO A 76 -39.48 17.16 17.66
CA PRO A 76 -39.44 17.16 16.21
C PRO A 76 -38.91 18.50 15.69
N GLY A 77 -37.88 18.45 14.83
CA GLY A 77 -37.28 19.62 14.19
C GLY A 77 -36.11 20.27 14.93
N GLU A 78 -35.89 19.98 16.22
CA GLU A 78 -34.75 20.54 16.99
C GLU A 78 -33.41 20.08 16.42
N LEU A 79 -33.31 18.80 16.07
CA LEU A 79 -32.12 18.25 15.43
C LEU A 79 -31.83 18.97 14.11
N GLY A 80 -32.87 19.29 13.32
CA GLY A 80 -32.72 20.06 12.09
C GLY A 80 -32.31 21.51 12.34
N ALA A 81 -32.82 22.15 13.39
CA ALA A 81 -32.43 23.50 13.78
C ALA A 81 -30.96 23.57 14.23
N LEU A 82 -30.52 22.61 15.04
CA LEU A 82 -29.12 22.45 15.45
C LEU A 82 -28.21 22.28 14.23
N LEU A 83 -28.55 21.38 13.32
CA LEU A 83 -27.78 21.11 12.11
C LEU A 83 -27.61 22.34 11.22
N ARG A 84 -28.66 23.15 11.06
CA ARG A 84 -28.59 24.39 10.28
C ARG A 84 -27.68 25.44 10.94
N ARG A 85 -27.76 25.59 12.26
CA ARG A 85 -26.89 26.52 13.02
C ARG A 85 -25.42 26.14 12.89
N GLU A 86 -25.14 24.85 12.92
CA GLU A 86 -23.76 24.33 12.86
C GLU A 86 -23.24 24.18 11.40
N GLY A 87 -24.10 24.37 10.39
CA GLY A 87 -23.78 24.16 8.99
C GLY A 87 -23.52 22.69 8.64
N LEU A 88 -24.19 21.77 9.32
CA LEU A 88 -24.03 20.32 9.17
C LEU A 88 -25.23 19.69 8.46
N TYR A 89 -24.95 18.73 7.58
CA TYR A 89 -25.97 17.87 6.97
C TYR A 89 -26.16 16.54 7.73
N SER A 90 -27.32 15.90 7.58
CA SER A 90 -27.69 14.64 8.26
C SER A 90 -26.71 13.48 7.98
N SER A 91 -26.11 13.43 6.78
CA SER A 91 -25.07 12.46 6.40
C SER A 91 -23.84 12.52 7.31
N HIS A 92 -23.49 13.69 7.87
CA HIS A 92 -22.40 13.80 8.83
C HIS A 92 -22.71 13.03 10.12
N LEU A 93 -23.94 13.12 10.62
CA LEU A 93 -24.34 12.39 11.83
C LEU A 93 -24.29 10.88 11.59
N VAL A 94 -24.78 10.40 10.44
CA VAL A 94 -24.73 8.97 10.09
C VAL A 94 -23.28 8.48 10.04
N THR A 95 -22.39 9.22 9.39
CA THR A 95 -20.98 8.84 9.30
C THR A 95 -20.28 8.90 10.65
N TRP A 96 -20.56 9.91 11.48
CA TRP A 96 -19.94 10.05 12.80
C TRP A 96 -20.46 9.02 13.82
N ARG A 97 -21.75 8.63 13.74
CA ARG A 97 -22.31 7.52 14.54
C ARG A 97 -21.62 6.19 14.23
N ARG A 98 -21.37 5.90 12.95
CA ARG A 98 -20.58 4.73 12.54
C ARG A 98 -19.13 4.83 13.03
N GLN A 99 -18.50 6.00 12.92
CA GLN A 99 -17.14 6.22 13.42
C GLN A 99 -17.05 6.06 14.95
N ARG A 100 -18.11 6.40 15.71
CA ARG A 100 -18.13 6.26 17.18
C ARG A 100 -17.92 4.81 17.62
N ALA A 101 -18.49 3.85 16.89
CA ALA A 101 -18.31 2.43 17.16
C ALA A 101 -16.86 1.94 16.93
N HIS A 102 -16.14 2.53 15.97
CA HIS A 102 -14.77 2.14 15.60
C HIS A 102 -13.69 3.09 16.12
N GLY A 103 -14.05 4.07 16.96
CA GLY A 103 -13.22 5.17 17.39
C GLY A 103 -13.20 6.33 16.39
N LEU A 104 -13.46 7.55 16.87
CA LEU A 104 -13.43 8.80 16.07
C LEU A 104 -12.00 9.21 15.67
N THR A 105 -11.08 8.26 15.51
CA THR A 105 -9.68 8.55 15.22
C THR A 105 -9.51 9.03 13.78
N PRO A 106 -8.79 10.13 13.54
CA PRO A 106 -8.44 10.54 12.19
C PRO A 106 -7.58 9.44 11.57
N LYS A 107 -8.11 8.78 10.53
CA LYS A 107 -7.36 7.76 9.81
C LYS A 107 -6.27 8.45 8.98
N PRO A 108 -4.99 8.11 9.16
CA PRO A 108 -3.94 8.70 8.34
C PRO A 108 -4.24 8.39 6.87
N ARG A 109 -4.28 9.45 6.06
CA ARG A 109 -4.44 9.34 4.61
C ARG A 109 -3.07 8.96 4.04
N GLY A 110 -3.02 7.89 3.24
CA GLY A 110 -1.79 7.45 2.60
C GLY A 110 -1.67 5.92 2.51
N ARG A 111 -0.53 5.47 1.97
CA ARG A 111 -0.19 4.05 1.82
C ARG A 111 -0.25 3.38 3.20
N LYS A 112 -1.10 2.36 3.34
CA LYS A 112 -1.16 1.53 4.54
C LYS A 112 0.23 0.91 4.75
N LYS A 113 0.75 0.91 5.98
CA LYS A 113 2.02 0.22 6.28
C LYS A 113 1.85 -1.24 5.90
N THR A 114 2.67 -1.74 4.98
CA THR A 114 2.70 -3.17 4.63
C THR A 114 3.05 -3.92 5.90
N ALA A 115 2.25 -4.92 6.27
CA ALA A 115 2.60 -5.80 7.36
C ALA A 115 3.92 -6.50 6.98
N VAL A 116 4.97 -6.33 7.78
CA VAL A 116 6.25 -7.01 7.53
C VAL A 116 6.00 -8.49 7.80
N ASP A 117 6.16 -9.31 6.76
CA ASP A 117 5.95 -10.74 6.89
C ASP A 117 6.86 -11.33 7.97
N PRO A 118 6.35 -12.19 8.86
CA PRO A 118 7.14 -12.79 9.94
C PRO A 118 8.34 -13.61 9.40
N ARG A 119 8.28 -14.02 8.14
CA ARG A 119 9.36 -14.71 7.42
C ARG A 119 10.58 -13.81 7.23
N VAL A 120 10.40 -12.52 6.99
CA VAL A 120 11.50 -11.56 6.79
C VAL A 120 12.37 -11.49 8.04
N LYS A 121 11.76 -11.44 9.24
CA LYS A 121 12.50 -11.44 10.51
C LYS A 121 13.32 -12.72 10.72
N LYS A 122 12.75 -13.88 10.37
CA LYS A 122 13.46 -15.17 10.46
C LYS A 122 14.66 -15.22 9.51
N LEU A 123 14.44 -14.81 8.26
CA LEU A 123 15.49 -14.72 7.25
C LEU A 123 16.61 -13.74 7.65
N GLU A 124 16.28 -12.61 8.26
CA GLU A 124 17.27 -11.66 8.79
C GLU A 124 18.12 -12.27 9.92
N GLN A 125 17.51 -13.03 10.84
CA GLN A 125 18.24 -13.71 11.90
C GLN A 125 19.17 -14.79 11.35
N GLU A 126 18.71 -15.57 10.38
CA GLU A 126 19.50 -16.60 9.72
C GLU A 126 20.67 -15.99 8.95
N ASN A 127 20.44 -14.92 8.19
CA ASN A 127 21.49 -14.18 7.50
C ASN A 127 22.55 -13.66 8.48
N ARG A 128 22.15 -13.07 9.62
CA ARG A 128 23.10 -12.65 10.67
C ARG A 128 23.90 -13.82 11.24
N ARG A 129 23.27 -14.99 11.42
CA ARG A 129 23.97 -16.18 11.91
C ARG A 129 24.97 -16.72 10.89
N LEU A 130 24.60 -16.74 9.61
CA LEU A 130 25.44 -17.24 8.53
C LEU A 130 26.62 -16.31 8.27
N THR A 131 26.41 -15.00 8.24
CA THR A 131 27.48 -14.00 8.12
C THR A 131 28.52 -14.15 9.23
N LEU A 132 28.10 -14.25 10.49
CA LEU A 132 29.03 -14.51 11.61
C LEU A 132 29.83 -15.81 11.48
N ARG A 133 29.27 -16.84 10.83
CA ARG A 133 29.99 -18.10 10.57
C ARG A 133 31.01 -17.93 9.44
N LEU A 134 30.65 -17.18 8.40
CA LEU A 134 31.56 -16.84 7.31
C LEU A 134 32.74 -16.04 7.84
N ASP A 135 32.51 -14.99 8.63
CA ASP A 135 33.58 -14.17 9.21
C ASP A 135 34.57 -15.00 10.03
N LYS A 136 34.07 -15.96 10.83
CA LYS A 136 34.92 -16.90 11.59
C LYS A 136 35.75 -17.80 10.68
N ALA A 137 35.14 -18.35 9.64
CA ALA A 137 35.84 -19.20 8.68
C ALA A 137 36.91 -18.41 7.91
N GLU A 138 36.59 -17.20 7.47
CA GLU A 138 37.51 -16.28 6.81
C GLU A 138 38.68 -15.91 7.72
N ALA A 139 38.44 -15.65 9.01
CA ALA A 139 39.50 -15.40 9.98
C ALA A 139 40.44 -16.61 10.14
N ILE A 140 39.90 -17.83 10.20
CA ILE A 140 40.71 -19.06 10.26
C ILE A 140 41.56 -19.21 8.99
N ILE A 141 40.95 -19.02 7.82
CA ILE A 141 41.65 -19.10 6.52
C ILE A 141 42.76 -18.04 6.46
N ALA A 142 42.47 -16.81 6.87
CA ALA A 142 43.45 -15.72 6.90
C ALA A 142 44.62 -16.06 7.83
N PHE A 143 44.34 -16.58 9.02
CA PHE A 143 45.37 -17.03 9.96
C PHE A 143 46.24 -18.15 9.36
N GLN A 144 45.64 -19.13 8.69
CA GLN A 144 46.37 -20.22 8.01
C GLN A 144 47.26 -19.69 6.89
N LYS A 145 46.73 -18.78 6.05
CA LYS A 145 47.51 -18.12 4.97
C LYS A 145 48.71 -17.36 5.54
N ASN A 146 48.49 -16.52 6.55
CA ASN A 146 49.55 -15.74 7.19
C ASN A 146 50.60 -16.63 7.88
N SER A 147 50.15 -17.70 8.54
CA SER A 147 51.02 -18.68 9.19
C SER A 147 51.89 -19.47 8.20
N ARG A 148 51.33 -19.82 7.04
CA ARG A 148 52.07 -20.51 5.96
C ARG A 148 53.07 -19.57 5.28
N ALA A 149 52.66 -18.32 5.03
CA ALA A 149 53.52 -17.30 4.44
C ALA A 149 54.73 -16.97 5.34
N ARG A 150 54.51 -16.77 6.65
CA ARG A 150 55.58 -16.47 7.61
C ARG A 150 56.54 -17.63 7.85
N ARG A 151 56.03 -18.88 7.84
CA ARG A 151 56.85 -20.07 8.09
C ARG A 151 57.58 -20.59 6.86
N GLY A 152 57.55 -19.88 5.73
CA GLY A 152 58.32 -20.16 4.53
C GLY A 152 58.35 -21.65 4.20
N ARG A 153 57.18 -22.29 4.07
CA ARG A 153 57.14 -23.74 3.89
C ARG A 153 57.32 -24.09 2.40
N PRO A 154 58.25 -25.00 2.04
CA PRO A 154 58.50 -25.38 0.65
C PRO A 154 57.24 -26.02 0.05
N THR A 155 56.86 -25.61 -1.16
CA THR A 155 55.87 -26.28 -1.98
C THR A 155 56.44 -27.62 -2.47
N CYS A 156 56.46 -28.63 -1.60
CA CYS A 156 56.75 -30.02 -1.97
C CYS A 156 55.62 -30.94 -1.52
N TRP A 157 54.40 -30.65 -1.98
CA TRP A 157 53.28 -31.61 -1.98
C TRP A 157 52.64 -31.72 -3.37
N THR A 158 53.46 -31.62 -4.41
CA THR A 158 53.13 -32.05 -5.77
C THR A 158 54.04 -33.22 -6.16
N ARG A 159 53.84 -34.36 -5.50
CA ARG A 159 54.29 -35.67 -6.00
C ARG A 159 53.45 -36.78 -5.38
N ASN A 160 52.26 -36.99 -5.92
CA ASN A 160 51.84 -38.34 -6.28
C ASN A 160 50.73 -38.27 -7.33
N SER A 161 51.15 -38.19 -8.58
CA SER A 161 50.35 -38.69 -9.69
C SER A 161 50.40 -40.21 -9.63
N GLN A 162 49.32 -40.84 -9.14
CA GLN A 162 48.81 -42.08 -9.72
C GLN A 162 47.28 -42.10 -9.59
N PRO A 163 46.52 -42.19 -10.70
CA PRO A 163 45.10 -42.50 -10.65
C PRO A 163 44.97 -44.00 -10.31
N ALA A 164 44.47 -44.34 -9.13
CA ALA A 164 44.11 -45.71 -8.81
C ALA A 164 42.85 -46.09 -9.62
N THR A 165 43.07 -46.60 -10.83
CA THR A 165 42.13 -47.48 -11.51
C THR A 165 41.98 -48.75 -10.70
N VAL A 166 40.82 -48.95 -10.06
CA VAL A 166 40.31 -50.28 -9.69
C VAL A 166 38.86 -50.38 -10.16
N VAL A 167 38.73 -50.94 -11.36
CA VAL A 167 37.76 -51.96 -11.79
C VAL A 167 36.52 -52.15 -10.90
N ARG A 168 35.35 -51.81 -11.45
CA ARG A 168 34.05 -52.36 -11.08
C ARG A 168 34.00 -53.86 -11.42
N PRO A 169 33.34 -54.64 -10.57
CA PRO A 169 32.20 -55.43 -11.03
C PRO A 169 30.98 -55.05 -10.17
N GLY A 170 29.83 -54.71 -10.73
CA GLY A 170 29.02 -55.62 -11.53
C GLY A 170 28.10 -56.39 -10.57
N GLY A 171 26.87 -55.92 -10.37
CA GLY A 171 25.90 -56.70 -9.61
C GLY A 171 24.70 -55.94 -9.04
N SER A 172 23.60 -55.98 -9.80
CA SER A 172 22.23 -56.19 -9.31
C SER A 172 21.52 -55.04 -8.57
N GLY A 173 20.49 -54.52 -9.25
CA GLY A 173 19.66 -53.44 -8.78
C GLY A 173 18.68 -53.83 -7.68
N ARG A 174 18.34 -52.82 -6.87
CA ARG A 174 17.04 -52.70 -6.23
C ARG A 174 16.59 -51.25 -6.34
N GLN A 175 15.76 -50.99 -7.33
CA GLN A 175 14.90 -49.82 -7.36
C GLN A 175 13.86 -50.01 -6.26
N LEU A 176 13.89 -49.15 -5.24
CA LEU A 176 12.76 -48.93 -4.35
C LEU A 176 12.36 -47.46 -4.46
N ILE A 177 11.33 -47.26 -5.30
CA ILE A 177 10.18 -46.37 -5.10
C ILE A 177 10.24 -45.43 -3.89
N GLY A 178 10.19 -44.14 -4.17
CA GLY A 178 10.00 -43.08 -3.18
C GLY A 178 9.49 -41.81 -3.85
N VAL A 179 8.24 -41.89 -4.32
CA VAL A 179 7.45 -40.74 -4.76
C VAL A 179 7.32 -39.78 -3.58
N LEU A 180 7.82 -38.55 -3.70
CA LEU A 180 7.29 -37.45 -2.89
C LEU A 180 7.48 -36.12 -3.63
N THR A 181 6.48 -35.83 -4.45
CA THR A 181 6.03 -34.48 -4.78
C THR A 181 5.74 -33.72 -3.48
N ASN A 182 6.14 -32.45 -3.39
CA ASN A 182 5.54 -31.54 -2.42
C ASN A 182 5.51 -30.09 -2.97
N PRO A 183 4.53 -29.28 -2.53
CA PRO A 183 3.94 -28.14 -3.24
C PRO A 183 4.76 -26.85 -3.21
#